data_AF-A0A536PTF1-F1
#
_entry.id   AF-A0A536PTF1-F1
#
_cell.length_a   1.000
_cell.length_b   1.000
_cell.length_c   1.000
_cell.angle_alpha   90.00
_cell.angle_beta   90.00
_cell.angle_gamma   90.00
#
_symmetry.space_group_name_H-M   'P 1'
#
loop_
_entity.id
_entity.type
_entity.pdbx_description
1 polymer ?
#
loop_
_entity_poly.entity_id
_entity_poly.type
_entity_poly.pdbx_seq_one_letter_code
_entity_poly.pdbx_strand_id
1 'polypeptide(L)'
;MVDLKERFQALDQVPAPNLERVIELRARHLASVPGALGLDPDAIGGRRFRVPPAHLLAAAAILILGLGLAVILHQARSTAPVRHAPTPTPTAQAPGTSEGGIFPAINMVSLTSGWAAVSGQPGQVLWTADAGKHWADVTPPKEALAHREVQPVFVDVTSAWLLSRPSRSVTPGASGRETVTTDSSGQADIWRTLDAGKTWQRVASLTLAPWFSAAKMAQELRFVDRQHGWLSVWPLSGPGGMILYATTDGGAHWSEISVPASYPGHSTADALPSDCLGGISFTSDRDGWVGAGCSRSDRFFATHDGGVSWKELPVPPRVATFTGSEWHFEGFVSRPRGGNLLFTVVGPANGVGVDHELYASADGGVSWMERPLPQGRYAPGMMGSLSIPPSFIGNCGWILIDGALYLTDDAGVSWQKVAARLTGWENPAEFQFVDASTGWAMAGAPGGKIALLKSSDGGRTWTQQWRSQ
;
A
#
# COMPACT_ATOMS: atom_id res chain seq x y z
N MET A 1 9.58 10.20 47.38
CA MET A 1 9.34 9.33 46.21
C MET A 1 8.09 8.55 46.49
N VAL A 2 6.96 9.02 45.97
CA VAL A 2 5.65 8.34 46.04
C VAL A 2 5.52 7.58 44.73
N ASP A 3 5.20 6.29 44.83
CA ASP A 3 5.31 5.29 43.76
C ASP A 3 4.31 5.58 42.62
N LEU A 4 4.82 5.68 41.38
CA LEU A 4 4.02 5.86 40.16
C LEU A 4 2.97 4.75 39.98
N LYS A 5 3.20 3.58 40.59
CA LYS A 5 2.32 2.42 40.51
C LYS A 5 0.96 2.65 41.19
N GLU A 6 0.91 3.39 42.30
CA GLU A 6 -0.34 3.75 42.98
C GLU A 6 -1.18 4.75 42.17
N ARG A 7 -0.53 5.65 41.42
CA ARG A 7 -1.25 6.61 40.56
C ARG A 7 -1.91 5.96 39.35
N PHE A 8 -1.35 4.88 38.82
CA PHE A 8 -1.98 4.13 37.72
C PHE A 8 -3.17 3.28 38.19
N GLN A 9 -3.10 2.69 39.39
CA GLN A 9 -4.26 1.97 39.95
C GLN A 9 -5.44 2.89 40.30
N ALA A 10 -5.18 4.17 40.61
CA ALA A 10 -6.23 5.16 40.82
C ALA A 10 -6.98 5.55 39.53
N LEU A 11 -6.36 5.39 38.36
CA LEU A 11 -6.99 5.70 37.06
C LEU A 11 -7.98 4.61 36.61
N ASP A 12 -7.72 3.35 36.96
CA ASP A 12 -8.62 2.23 36.65
C ASP A 12 -9.91 2.21 37.50
N GLN A 13 -9.95 3.01 38.58
CA GLN A 13 -11.15 3.18 39.42
C GLN A 13 -11.99 4.42 39.05
N VAL A 14 -11.58 5.20 38.04
CA VAL A 14 -12.39 6.33 37.55
C VAL A 14 -13.52 5.77 36.66
N PRO A 15 -14.81 5.89 37.05
CA PRO A 15 -15.88 5.40 36.21
C PRO A 15 -15.86 6.16 34.88
N ALA A 16 -16.01 5.44 33.76
CA ALA A 16 -16.15 6.06 32.45
C ALA A 16 -17.28 7.11 32.48
N PRO A 17 -17.06 8.32 31.91
CA PRO A 17 -18.06 9.38 31.97
C PRO A 17 -19.34 8.90 31.28
N ASN A 18 -20.48 9.02 31.98
CA ASN A 18 -21.79 8.70 31.42
C ASN A 18 -22.08 9.71 30.29
N LEU A 19 -21.81 9.28 29.06
CA LEU A 19 -21.91 10.08 27.85
C LEU A 19 -23.34 10.60 27.62
N GLU A 20 -24.37 9.83 27.96
CA GLU A 20 -25.76 10.30 27.88
C GLU A 20 -26.01 11.48 28.81
N ARG A 21 -25.49 11.43 30.05
CA ARG A 21 -25.62 12.54 31.00
C ARG A 21 -24.84 13.78 30.55
N VAL A 22 -23.67 13.60 29.92
CA VAL A 22 -22.88 14.71 29.37
C VAL A 22 -23.58 15.35 28.15
N ILE A 23 -24.18 14.53 27.29
CA ILE A 23 -24.95 14.99 26.13
C ILE A 23 -26.21 15.72 26.59
N GLU A 24 -26.96 15.19 27.57
CA GLU A 24 -28.13 15.87 28.13
C GLU A 24 -27.78 17.21 28.77
N LEU A 25 -26.68 17.28 29.54
CA LEU A 25 -26.25 18.53 30.16
C LEU A 25 -25.86 19.57 29.11
N ARG A 26 -25.21 19.15 28.02
CA ARG A 26 -24.89 20.05 26.90
C ARG A 26 -26.12 20.45 26.10
N ALA A 27 -27.07 19.55 25.89
CA ALA A 27 -28.33 19.84 25.21
C ALA A 27 -29.19 20.83 26.02
N ARG A 28 -29.28 20.65 27.35
CA ARG A 28 -29.96 21.61 28.24
C ARG A 28 -29.24 22.95 28.27
N HIS A 29 -27.91 22.96 28.26
CA HIS A 29 -27.13 24.18 28.19
C HIS A 29 -27.37 24.93 26.88
N LEU A 30 -27.36 24.23 25.73
CA LEU A 30 -27.65 24.81 24.42
C LEU A 30 -29.10 25.29 24.29
N ALA A 31 -30.06 24.59 24.91
CA ALA A 31 -31.46 25.04 24.98
C ALA A 31 -31.66 26.26 25.90
N SER A 32 -30.79 26.46 26.89
CA SER A 32 -30.81 27.63 27.78
C SER A 32 -30.14 28.88 27.18
N VAL A 33 -29.49 28.75 26.02
CA VAL A 33 -28.81 29.84 25.31
C VAL A 33 -29.73 30.31 24.17
N PRO A 34 -30.37 31.49 24.27
CA PRO A 34 -31.28 31.98 23.24
C PRO A 34 -30.54 32.15 21.89
N GLY A 35 -30.98 31.45 20.85
CA GLY A 35 -30.45 31.54 19.48
C GLY A 35 -29.36 30.51 19.10
N ALA A 36 -28.98 29.57 19.96
CA ALA A 36 -27.94 28.58 19.66
C ALA A 36 -28.39 27.45 18.70
N LEU A 37 -29.70 27.22 18.58
CA LEU A 37 -30.29 26.25 17.65
C LEU A 37 -31.06 27.05 16.59
N GLY A 38 -30.32 27.68 15.68
CA GLY A 38 -30.87 28.56 14.66
C GLY A 38 -31.83 27.84 13.71
N LEU A 39 -33.12 27.87 14.04
CA LEU A 39 -34.24 27.61 13.13
C LEU A 39 -35.42 28.47 13.58
N ASP A 40 -35.42 29.75 13.22
CA ASP A 40 -36.67 30.51 13.08
C ASP A 40 -36.49 31.65 12.06
N PRO A 41 -37.11 31.57 10.86
CA PRO A 41 -37.00 32.61 9.83
C PRO A 41 -37.72 33.92 10.15
N ASP A 42 -38.53 34.01 11.21
CA ASP A 42 -39.44 35.16 11.43
C ASP A 42 -39.19 35.98 12.72
N ALA A 43 -38.08 35.78 13.43
CA ALA A 43 -37.78 36.55 14.65
C ALA A 43 -37.14 37.93 14.37
N ILE A 44 -37.87 38.83 13.69
CA ILE A 44 -37.56 40.27 13.69
C ILE A 44 -38.08 40.88 14.99
N GLY A 45 -37.20 41.00 15.99
CA GLY A 45 -37.50 41.71 17.25
C GLY A 45 -36.23 42.05 18.01
N GLY A 46 -35.78 43.30 17.90
CA GLY A 46 -34.43 43.72 18.22
C GLY A 46 -33.97 43.61 19.68
N ARG A 47 -32.77 43.08 19.86
CA ARG A 47 -31.80 43.52 20.88
C ARG A 47 -30.40 43.57 20.27
N ARG A 48 -29.88 44.79 20.04
CA ARG A 48 -28.50 45.02 19.58
C ARG A 48 -27.53 44.67 20.71
N PHE A 49 -26.80 43.56 20.58
CA PHE A 49 -25.58 43.35 21.37
C PHE A 49 -24.52 44.34 20.88
N ARG A 50 -24.28 45.41 21.64
CA ARG A 50 -23.15 46.31 21.42
C ARG A 50 -21.87 45.62 21.87
N VAL A 51 -21.08 45.11 20.93
CA VAL A 51 -19.68 44.74 21.19
C VAL A 51 -18.93 46.04 21.54
N PRO A 52 -18.21 46.11 22.68
CA PRO A 52 -17.44 47.28 23.04
C PRO A 52 -16.45 47.63 21.90
N PRO A 53 -16.33 48.89 21.48
CA PRO A 53 -15.45 49.28 20.37
C PRO A 53 -13.99 48.87 20.61
N ALA A 54 -13.56 48.73 21.87
CA ALA A 54 -12.25 48.21 22.24
C ALA A 54 -11.96 46.78 21.76
N HIS A 55 -12.96 45.89 21.71
CA HIS A 55 -12.77 44.51 21.24
C HIS A 55 -12.72 44.41 19.71
N LEU A 56 -13.46 45.28 19.01
CA LEU A 56 -13.36 45.40 17.55
C LEU A 56 -12.01 46.00 17.14
N LEU A 57 -11.50 46.98 17.89
CA LEU A 57 -10.16 47.55 17.68
C LEU A 57 -9.05 46.53 17.98
N ALA A 58 -9.19 45.72 19.03
CA ALA A 58 -8.23 44.66 19.35
C ALA A 58 -8.21 43.56 18.28
N ALA A 59 -9.38 43.11 17.81
CA ALA A 59 -9.47 42.13 16.73
C ALA A 59 -8.87 42.65 15.41
N ALA A 60 -9.15 43.91 15.07
CA ALA A 60 -8.54 44.58 13.92
C ALA A 60 -7.02 44.70 14.06
N ALA A 61 -6.51 45.05 15.25
CA ALA A 61 -5.08 45.14 15.51
C ALA A 61 -4.36 43.79 15.37
N ILE A 62 -4.97 42.70 15.86
CA ILE A 62 -4.42 41.34 15.72
C ILE A 62 -4.36 40.92 14.25
N LEU A 63 -5.42 41.21 13.47
CA LEU A 63 -5.43 40.91 12.03
C LEU A 63 -4.39 41.73 11.27
N ILE A 64 -4.22 43.01 11.59
CA ILE A 64 -3.21 43.87 10.98
C ILE A 64 -1.80 43.39 11.33
N LEU A 65 -1.54 43.00 12.58
CA LEU A 65 -0.26 42.43 13.00
C LEU A 65 0.03 41.08 12.32
N GLY A 66 -0.97 40.22 12.20
CA GLY A 66 -0.86 38.94 11.49
C GLY A 66 -0.55 39.11 10.01
N LEU A 67 -1.23 40.03 9.33
CA LEU A 67 -0.96 40.38 7.93
C LEU A 67 0.41 41.04 7.76
N GLY A 68 0.81 41.94 8.67
CA GLY A 68 2.13 42.55 8.67
C GLY A 68 3.24 41.53 8.81
N LEU A 69 3.11 40.56 9.72
CA LEU A 69 4.08 39.49 9.91
C LEU A 69 4.17 38.58 8.69
N ALA A 70 3.04 38.25 8.07
CA ALA A 70 2.99 37.44 6.85
C ALA A 70 3.69 38.14 5.66
N VAL A 71 3.50 39.45 5.50
CA VAL A 71 4.17 40.25 4.46
C VAL A 71 5.67 40.35 4.71
N ILE A 72 6.10 40.55 5.96
CA ILE A 72 7.52 40.60 6.31
C ILE A 72 8.20 39.24 6.05
N LEU A 73 7.56 38.13 6.43
CA LEU A 73 8.07 36.77 6.16
C LEU A 73 8.13 36.46 4.66
N HIS A 74 7.17 36.98 3.88
CA HIS A 74 7.17 36.83 2.42
C HIS A 74 8.30 37.65 1.77
N GLN A 75 8.49 38.91 2.18
CA GLN A 75 9.57 39.76 1.67
C GLN A 75 10.97 39.28 2.06
N ALA A 76 11.12 38.71 3.26
CA ALA A 76 12.38 38.11 3.70
C ALA A 76 12.74 36.85 2.89
N ARG A 77 11.75 36.08 2.42
CA ARG A 77 11.97 34.94 1.52
C ARG A 77 12.28 35.36 0.09
N SER A 78 11.72 36.49 -0.39
CA SER A 78 11.92 36.96 -1.76
C SER A 78 13.23 37.74 -1.98
N THR A 79 13.93 38.13 -0.91
CA THR A 79 15.17 38.92 -0.96
C THR A 79 16.43 38.13 -0.62
N ALA A 80 16.31 36.81 -0.38
CA ALA A 80 17.47 35.96 -0.16
C ALA A 80 18.34 35.89 -1.43
N PRO A 81 19.66 36.19 -1.36
CA PRO A 81 20.52 36.19 -2.53
C PRO A 81 20.70 34.77 -3.09
N VAL A 82 20.35 34.61 -4.37
CA VAL A 82 20.50 33.38 -5.14
C VAL A 82 21.99 33.08 -5.31
N ARG A 83 22.48 32.00 -4.69
CA ARG A 83 23.81 31.44 -5.01
C ARG A 83 23.69 30.62 -6.29
N HIS A 84 24.35 31.05 -7.36
CA HIS A 84 24.51 30.26 -8.58
C HIS A 84 25.30 28.98 -8.28
N ALA A 85 24.73 27.82 -8.63
CA ALA A 85 25.44 26.55 -8.63
C ALA A 85 26.45 26.53 -9.80
N PRO A 86 27.67 25.98 -9.62
CA PRO A 86 28.63 25.86 -10.72
C PRO A 86 28.13 24.85 -11.77
N THR A 87 28.30 25.22 -13.04
CA THR A 87 27.98 24.44 -14.25
C THR A 87 28.64 23.06 -14.22
N PRO A 88 27.92 21.95 -14.50
CA PRO A 88 28.53 20.63 -14.53
C PRO A 88 29.41 20.44 -15.77
N THR A 89 30.67 20.06 -15.53
CA THR A 89 31.60 19.54 -16.54
C THR A 89 31.16 18.12 -16.94
N PRO A 90 31.18 17.74 -18.23
CA PRO A 90 30.76 16.41 -18.66
C PRO A 90 31.77 15.36 -18.15
N THR A 91 31.31 14.42 -17.33
CA THR A 91 32.12 13.27 -16.92
C THR A 91 31.62 12.02 -17.64
N ALA A 92 32.57 11.32 -18.25
CA ALA A 92 32.39 10.21 -19.18
C ALA A 92 31.50 9.07 -18.63
N GLN A 93 30.70 8.48 -19.53
CA GLN A 93 29.98 7.23 -19.32
C GLN A 93 30.96 6.10 -18.95
N ALA A 94 30.70 5.44 -17.83
CA ALA A 94 31.24 4.11 -17.54
C ALA A 94 30.30 3.02 -18.10
N PRO A 95 30.83 1.86 -18.52
CA PRO A 95 30.11 0.88 -19.32
C PRO A 95 29.04 0.14 -18.53
N GLY A 96 27.96 -0.24 -19.22
CA GLY A 96 26.84 -0.98 -18.66
C GLY A 96 27.19 -2.39 -18.20
N THR A 97 26.42 -2.87 -17.22
CA THR A 97 25.88 -4.23 -17.07
C THR A 97 25.12 -4.25 -15.75
N SER A 98 23.83 -3.92 -15.78
CA SER A 98 22.92 -4.25 -14.68
C SER A 98 22.48 -5.70 -14.87
N GLU A 99 23.24 -6.64 -14.34
CA GLU A 99 22.67 -7.94 -14.00
C GLU A 99 21.68 -7.72 -12.85
N GLY A 100 20.40 -7.93 -13.13
CA GLY A 100 19.31 -7.77 -12.18
C GLY A 100 19.44 -8.78 -11.04
N GLY A 101 20.03 -8.34 -9.93
CA GLY A 101 19.99 -9.09 -8.68
C GLY A 101 18.54 -9.28 -8.24
N ILE A 102 18.15 -10.52 -7.97
CA ILE A 102 16.86 -10.81 -7.32
C ILE A 102 16.96 -10.31 -5.88
N PHE A 103 16.24 -9.23 -5.56
CA PHE A 103 16.15 -8.73 -4.20
C PHE A 103 15.13 -9.58 -3.40
N PRO A 104 15.47 -10.03 -2.18
CA PRO A 104 14.47 -10.54 -1.24
C PRO A 104 13.39 -9.50 -0.98
N ALA A 105 12.12 -9.90 -1.01
CA ALA A 105 11.00 -9.06 -0.59
C ALA A 105 10.97 -9.03 0.94
N ILE A 106 10.94 -7.85 1.55
CA ILE A 106 10.96 -7.70 3.01
C ILE A 106 9.62 -7.19 3.53
N ASN A 107 9.13 -7.84 4.58
CA ASN A 107 7.93 -7.41 5.28
C ASN A 107 8.20 -7.36 6.80
N MET A 108 8.61 -6.18 7.27
CA MET A 108 8.74 -5.92 8.69
C MET A 108 7.35 -5.59 9.24
N VAL A 109 6.90 -6.38 10.22
CA VAL A 109 5.58 -6.25 10.84
C VAL A 109 5.65 -5.54 12.20
N SER A 110 6.86 -5.29 12.70
CA SER A 110 7.12 -4.55 13.94
C SER A 110 8.51 -3.93 13.93
N LEU A 111 8.87 -3.21 15.00
CA LEU A 111 10.19 -2.57 15.16
C LEU A 111 11.39 -3.54 15.13
N THR A 112 11.16 -4.81 15.47
CA THR A 112 12.21 -5.82 15.64
C THR A 112 11.93 -7.10 14.88
N SER A 113 10.67 -7.47 14.67
CA SER A 113 10.29 -8.71 14.02
C SER A 113 9.72 -8.48 12.64
N GLY A 114 10.07 -9.39 11.73
CA GLY A 114 9.67 -9.33 10.34
C GLY A 114 9.99 -10.60 9.58
N TRP A 115 9.56 -10.60 8.33
CA TRP A 115 9.68 -11.69 7.41
C TRP A 115 10.43 -11.23 6.16
N ALA A 116 11.07 -12.18 5.48
CA ALA A 116 11.58 -11.95 4.14
C ALA A 116 11.27 -13.15 3.26
N ALA A 117 11.03 -12.90 1.98
CA ALA A 117 10.82 -13.92 0.97
C ALA A 117 11.92 -13.81 -0.09
N VAL A 118 12.61 -14.91 -0.35
CA VAL A 118 13.63 -14.98 -1.40
C VAL A 118 13.07 -15.82 -2.54
N SER A 119 12.93 -15.21 -3.71
CA SER A 119 12.50 -15.91 -4.92
C SER A 119 13.53 -16.97 -5.32
N GLY A 120 13.06 -18.17 -5.67
CA GLY A 120 13.89 -19.32 -6.00
C GLY A 120 13.03 -20.54 -6.29
N GLN A 121 13.67 -21.68 -6.55
CA GLN A 121 12.99 -22.96 -6.73
C GLN A 121 13.66 -24.02 -5.82
N PRO A 122 13.13 -24.25 -4.60
CA PRO A 122 11.99 -23.55 -3.97
C PRO A 122 12.35 -22.15 -3.48
N GLY A 123 11.35 -21.28 -3.35
CA GLY A 123 11.52 -20.00 -2.66
C GLY A 123 11.78 -20.21 -1.17
N GLN A 124 12.42 -19.23 -0.52
CA GLN A 124 12.70 -19.27 0.91
C GLN A 124 11.83 -18.28 1.67
N VAL A 125 11.42 -18.66 2.88
CA VAL A 125 10.77 -17.78 3.85
C VAL A 125 11.69 -17.64 5.05
N LEU A 126 12.07 -16.41 5.36
CA LEU A 126 12.98 -16.07 6.45
C LEU A 126 12.22 -15.28 7.51
N TRP A 127 12.66 -15.41 8.76
CA TRP A 127 12.11 -14.65 9.90
C TRP A 127 13.23 -14.02 10.72
N THR A 128 12.98 -12.81 11.22
CA THR A 128 13.88 -12.08 12.13
C THR A 128 13.17 -11.65 13.40
N ALA A 129 13.92 -11.54 14.50
CA ALA A 129 13.47 -10.98 15.78
C ALA A 129 14.28 -9.77 16.24
N ASP A 130 15.29 -9.36 15.47
CA ASP A 130 16.32 -8.40 15.88
C ASP A 130 16.54 -7.27 14.87
N ALA A 131 15.46 -6.89 14.20
CA ALA A 131 15.38 -5.84 13.19
C ALA A 131 16.17 -6.15 11.91
N GLY A 132 16.30 -7.44 11.57
CA GLY A 132 16.93 -7.89 10.34
C GLY A 132 18.45 -8.02 10.42
N LYS A 133 19.02 -8.11 11.63
CA LYS A 133 20.46 -8.38 11.82
C LYS A 133 20.76 -9.85 11.58
N HIS A 134 19.89 -10.73 12.08
CA HIS A 134 19.92 -12.16 11.83
C HIS A 134 18.59 -12.64 11.28
N TRP A 135 18.67 -13.60 10.37
CA TRP A 135 17.53 -14.20 9.69
C TRP A 135 17.58 -15.72 9.85
N ALA A 136 16.50 -16.30 10.34
CA ALA A 136 16.30 -17.74 10.41
C ALA A 136 15.54 -18.21 9.18
N ASP A 137 16.02 -19.27 8.51
CA ASP A 137 15.24 -19.96 7.49
C ASP A 137 14.11 -20.73 8.17
N VAL A 138 12.88 -20.32 7.89
CA VAL A 138 11.65 -20.90 8.43
C VAL A 138 10.75 -21.38 7.27
N THR A 139 11.35 -21.72 6.14
CA THR A 139 10.64 -22.28 4.99
C THR A 139 9.95 -23.59 5.39
N PRO A 140 8.71 -23.87 4.94
CA PRO A 140 8.09 -25.18 5.15
C PRO A 140 8.99 -26.33 4.64
N PRO A 141 8.79 -27.57 5.13
CA PRO A 141 9.59 -28.72 4.71
C PRO A 141 9.71 -28.80 3.19
N LYS A 142 10.95 -28.82 2.69
CA LYS A 142 11.25 -28.70 1.24
C LYS A 142 10.63 -29.85 0.45
N GLU A 143 10.52 -31.02 1.05
CA GLU A 143 9.86 -32.19 0.47
C GLU A 143 8.39 -31.91 0.16
N ALA A 144 7.74 -31.07 0.97
CA ALA A 144 6.33 -30.71 0.81
C ALA A 144 6.09 -29.64 -0.28
N LEU A 145 7.14 -28.92 -0.69
CA LEU A 145 7.08 -27.83 -1.68
C LEU A 145 7.80 -28.16 -3.01
N ALA A 146 8.27 -29.39 -3.18
CA ALA A 146 9.12 -29.76 -4.32
C ALA A 146 8.47 -29.40 -5.68
N HIS A 147 9.19 -28.62 -6.49
CA HIS A 147 8.77 -28.14 -7.83
C HIS A 147 7.49 -27.30 -7.84
N ARG A 148 7.18 -26.63 -6.73
CA ARG A 148 6.07 -25.68 -6.64
C ARG A 148 6.57 -24.26 -6.46
N GLU A 149 5.86 -23.34 -7.11
CA GLU A 149 6.01 -21.91 -6.91
C GLU A 149 5.28 -21.55 -5.62
N VAL A 150 5.90 -20.71 -4.80
CA VAL A 150 5.37 -20.30 -3.51
C VAL A 150 5.18 -18.80 -3.45
N GLN A 151 4.00 -18.36 -3.00
CA GLN A 151 3.70 -16.96 -2.72
C GLN A 151 3.38 -16.81 -1.22
N PRO A 152 4.25 -16.13 -0.45
CA PRO A 152 3.99 -15.84 0.96
C PRO A 152 3.04 -14.67 1.15
N VAL A 153 2.28 -14.76 2.23
CA VAL A 153 1.48 -13.68 2.80
C VAL A 153 1.82 -13.57 4.28
N PHE A 154 2.38 -12.43 4.67
CA PHE A 154 2.76 -12.14 6.06
C PHE A 154 1.70 -11.25 6.69
N VAL A 155 1.02 -11.75 7.73
CA VAL A 155 -0.09 -11.02 8.38
C VAL A 155 0.38 -10.34 9.65
N ASP A 156 1.16 -11.05 10.48
CA ASP A 156 1.71 -10.52 11.73
C ASP A 156 3.01 -11.22 12.12
N VAL A 157 3.54 -10.92 13.32
CA VAL A 157 4.82 -11.45 13.83
C VAL A 157 4.87 -12.97 13.98
N THR A 158 3.71 -13.62 14.09
CA THR A 158 3.56 -15.07 14.29
C THR A 158 2.91 -15.78 13.12
N SER A 159 2.09 -15.07 12.34
CA SER A 159 1.17 -15.71 11.40
C SER A 159 1.52 -15.38 9.96
N ALA A 160 1.68 -16.43 9.16
CA ALA A 160 1.93 -16.34 7.73
C ALA A 160 1.24 -17.48 6.98
N TRP A 161 0.89 -17.21 5.73
CA TRP A 161 0.31 -18.16 4.81
C TRP A 161 1.19 -18.29 3.58
N LEU A 162 1.12 -19.45 2.93
CA LEU A 162 1.78 -19.69 1.65
C LEU A 162 0.79 -20.32 0.69
N LEU A 163 0.65 -19.71 -0.47
CA LEU A 163 0.07 -20.35 -1.65
C LEU A 163 1.17 -21.16 -2.33
N SER A 164 0.95 -22.46 -2.51
CA SER A 164 1.84 -23.34 -3.25
C SER A 164 1.13 -23.86 -4.50
N ARG A 165 1.69 -23.59 -5.68
CA ARG A 165 1.11 -23.96 -6.98
C ARG A 165 2.14 -24.61 -7.89
N PRO A 166 1.75 -25.45 -8.86
CA PRO A 166 2.72 -26.09 -9.74
C PRO A 166 3.62 -25.06 -10.43
N SER A 167 4.94 -25.29 -10.40
CA SER A 167 5.87 -24.37 -11.04
C SER A 167 5.74 -24.36 -12.55
N ARG A 168 6.05 -23.21 -13.14
CA ARG A 168 6.32 -23.06 -14.57
C ARG A 168 7.63 -23.76 -14.90
N SER A 169 7.56 -24.94 -15.53
CA SER A 169 8.76 -25.62 -16.03
C SER A 169 9.09 -25.12 -17.43
N VAL A 170 10.34 -24.69 -17.61
CA VAL A 170 10.86 -24.26 -18.91
C VAL A 170 11.77 -25.35 -19.42
N THR A 171 11.35 -26.05 -20.46
CA THR A 171 12.16 -27.10 -21.11
C THR A 171 12.76 -26.53 -22.38
N PRO A 172 14.08 -26.63 -22.62
CA PRO A 172 14.66 -26.26 -23.90
C PRO A 172 14.05 -27.11 -25.01
N GLY A 173 13.31 -26.49 -25.94
CA GLY A 173 12.77 -27.21 -27.09
C GLY A 173 13.88 -27.61 -28.06
N ALA A 174 13.68 -28.70 -28.80
CA ALA A 174 14.64 -29.20 -29.79
C ALA A 174 14.97 -28.19 -30.92
N SER A 175 14.19 -27.12 -31.05
CA SER A 175 14.39 -26.02 -32.01
C SER A 175 15.04 -24.77 -31.40
N GLY A 176 15.49 -24.81 -30.14
CA GLY A 176 15.99 -23.63 -29.42
C GLY A 176 14.89 -22.69 -28.91
N ARG A 177 13.61 -23.01 -29.14
CA ARG A 177 12.47 -22.33 -28.47
C ARG A 177 12.17 -23.01 -27.14
N GLU A 178 12.19 -22.23 -26.07
CA GLU A 178 11.76 -22.67 -24.74
C GLU A 178 10.29 -23.14 -24.79
N THR A 179 10.05 -24.37 -24.33
CA THR A 179 8.71 -24.92 -24.15
C THR A 179 8.35 -24.80 -22.68
N VAL A 180 7.37 -23.96 -22.40
CA VAL A 180 6.88 -23.75 -21.04
C VAL A 180 5.76 -24.75 -20.75
N THR A 181 5.99 -25.68 -19.83
CA THR A 181 4.99 -26.58 -19.28
C THR A 181 4.58 -26.09 -17.89
N THR A 182 3.37 -25.55 -17.78
CA THR A 182 2.71 -25.24 -16.49
C THR A 182 1.57 -26.24 -16.32
N ASP A 183 1.54 -26.93 -15.18
CA ASP A 183 0.29 -27.56 -14.78
C ASP A 183 -0.70 -26.44 -14.44
N SER A 184 -1.60 -26.22 -15.38
CA SER A 184 -2.65 -25.21 -15.36
C SER A 184 -4.02 -25.81 -15.03
N SER A 185 -4.01 -26.96 -14.34
CA SER A 185 -5.22 -27.64 -13.84
C SER A 185 -5.98 -26.82 -12.78
N GLY A 186 -5.33 -25.82 -12.17
CA GLY A 186 -5.89 -25.03 -11.07
C GLY A 186 -5.68 -25.67 -9.69
N GLN A 187 -4.72 -26.60 -9.55
CA GLN A 187 -4.35 -27.14 -8.26
C GLN A 187 -3.53 -26.13 -7.43
N ALA A 188 -3.89 -25.98 -6.16
CA ALA A 188 -3.20 -25.12 -5.21
C ALA A 188 -3.25 -25.70 -3.80
N ASP A 189 -2.16 -25.59 -3.06
CA ASP A 189 -2.14 -25.89 -1.61
C ASP A 189 -1.99 -24.59 -0.83
N ILE A 190 -2.69 -24.51 0.32
CA ILE A 190 -2.55 -23.42 1.27
C ILE A 190 -1.86 -23.96 2.51
N TRP A 191 -0.75 -23.33 2.87
CA TRP A 191 -0.02 -23.61 4.11
C TRP A 191 -0.15 -22.44 5.07
N ARG A 192 -0.09 -22.73 6.36
CA ARG A 192 -0.17 -21.75 7.43
C ARG A 192 0.83 -22.05 8.54
N THR A 193 1.41 -21.00 9.09
CA THR A 193 2.08 -20.99 10.40
C THR A 193 1.39 -19.98 11.31
N LEU A 194 1.37 -20.25 12.62
CA LEU A 194 0.88 -19.36 13.67
C LEU A 194 1.93 -19.17 14.77
N ASP A 195 3.17 -19.60 14.54
CA ASP A 195 4.25 -19.63 15.53
C ASP A 195 5.59 -19.12 14.97
N ALA A 196 5.52 -18.15 14.06
CA ALA A 196 6.67 -17.53 13.38
C ALA A 196 7.47 -18.52 12.51
N GLY A 197 6.77 -19.44 11.85
CA GLY A 197 7.36 -20.40 10.91
C GLY A 197 8.06 -21.58 11.59
N LYS A 198 7.94 -21.74 12.91
CA LYS A 198 8.48 -22.91 13.62
C LYS A 198 7.75 -24.18 13.24
N THR A 199 6.44 -24.10 13.02
CA THR A 199 5.63 -25.18 12.47
C THR A 199 4.76 -24.67 11.33
N TRP A 200 4.64 -25.51 10.30
CA TRP A 200 3.80 -25.26 9.13
C TRP A 200 2.80 -26.39 8.97
N GLN A 201 1.55 -26.03 8.65
CA GLN A 201 0.47 -26.98 8.40
C GLN A 201 -0.14 -26.70 7.02
N ARG A 202 -0.34 -27.74 6.22
CA ARG A 202 -1.15 -27.65 5.00
C ARG A 202 -2.61 -27.63 5.41
N VAL A 203 -3.23 -26.46 5.37
CA VAL A 203 -4.62 -26.25 5.81
C VAL A 203 -5.64 -26.52 4.72
N ALA A 204 -5.25 -26.44 3.44
CA ALA A 204 -6.11 -26.82 2.32
C ALA A 204 -5.31 -27.34 1.13
N SER A 205 -5.95 -28.23 0.36
CA SER A 205 -5.55 -28.66 -0.98
C SER A 205 -6.75 -28.49 -1.90
N LEU A 206 -6.64 -27.56 -2.85
CA LEU A 206 -7.74 -27.03 -3.62
C LEU A 206 -7.63 -27.45 -5.09
N THR A 207 -8.77 -27.78 -5.69
CA THR A 207 -8.96 -27.77 -7.15
C THR A 207 -9.85 -26.59 -7.48
N LEU A 208 -9.25 -25.52 -7.99
CA LEU A 208 -9.92 -24.24 -8.21
C LEU A 208 -10.73 -24.27 -9.50
N ALA A 209 -11.92 -23.67 -9.50
CA ALA A 209 -12.86 -23.65 -10.62
C ALA A 209 -12.93 -25.00 -11.36
N PRO A 210 -13.29 -26.11 -10.68
CA PRO A 210 -13.23 -27.46 -11.26
C PRO A 210 -14.19 -27.63 -12.45
N TRP A 211 -15.20 -26.77 -12.53
CA TRP A 211 -16.14 -26.67 -13.64
C TRP A 211 -15.51 -26.06 -14.90
N PHE A 212 -14.38 -25.36 -14.79
CA PHE A 212 -13.68 -24.74 -15.91
C PHE A 212 -12.51 -25.62 -16.38
N SER A 213 -12.67 -26.26 -17.54
CA SER A 213 -11.70 -27.21 -18.08
C SER A 213 -10.48 -26.56 -18.73
N ALA A 214 -10.55 -25.27 -19.07
CA ALA A 214 -9.42 -24.59 -19.71
C ALA A 214 -8.30 -24.29 -18.71
N ALA A 215 -7.14 -23.94 -19.25
CA ALA A 215 -5.96 -23.61 -18.48
C ALA A 215 -6.24 -22.41 -17.55
N LYS A 216 -5.89 -22.55 -16.27
CA LYS A 216 -6.10 -21.56 -15.23
C LYS A 216 -5.03 -21.67 -14.15
N MET A 217 -4.85 -20.61 -13.37
CA MET A 217 -3.93 -20.63 -12.24
C MET A 217 -4.42 -19.74 -11.10
N ALA A 218 -4.13 -20.18 -9.87
CA ALA A 218 -4.13 -19.28 -8.74
C ALA A 218 -3.06 -18.21 -8.95
N GLN A 219 -3.41 -16.93 -8.88
CA GLN A 219 -2.47 -15.84 -9.05
C GLN A 219 -2.04 -15.26 -7.71
N GLU A 220 -3.01 -14.83 -6.92
CA GLU A 220 -2.72 -14.02 -5.74
C GLU A 220 -3.51 -14.48 -4.52
N LEU A 221 -2.78 -14.83 -3.46
CA LEU A 221 -3.30 -15.05 -2.13
C LEU A 221 -3.19 -13.76 -1.30
N ARG A 222 -4.23 -13.45 -0.53
CA ARG A 222 -4.29 -12.32 0.39
C ARG A 222 -4.92 -12.75 1.71
N PHE A 223 -4.43 -12.18 2.81
CA PHE A 223 -5.05 -12.24 4.13
C PHE A 223 -4.95 -10.85 4.75
N VAL A 224 -6.06 -10.35 5.31
CA VAL A 224 -6.10 -9.07 6.04
C VAL A 224 -6.00 -9.28 7.54
N ASP A 225 -6.37 -10.46 8.00
CA ASP A 225 -6.22 -10.92 9.38
C ASP A 225 -6.04 -12.46 9.38
N ARG A 226 -6.10 -13.09 10.56
CA ARG A 226 -5.87 -14.53 10.69
C ARG A 226 -7.02 -15.43 10.20
N GLN A 227 -8.18 -14.85 9.93
CA GLN A 227 -9.42 -15.55 9.57
C GLN A 227 -9.83 -15.26 8.12
N HIS A 228 -9.70 -14.02 7.68
CA HIS A 228 -10.23 -13.54 6.41
C HIS A 228 -9.15 -13.45 5.33
N GLY A 229 -9.38 -14.16 4.23
CA GLY A 229 -8.46 -14.18 3.10
C GLY A 229 -9.16 -14.40 1.77
N TRP A 230 -8.46 -14.07 0.70
CA TRP A 230 -8.93 -14.16 -0.68
C TRP A 230 -7.88 -14.82 -1.56
N LEU A 231 -8.36 -15.53 -2.58
CA LEU A 231 -7.54 -16.18 -3.58
C LEU A 231 -8.10 -15.85 -4.96
N SER A 232 -7.33 -15.13 -5.77
CA SER A 232 -7.68 -14.83 -7.14
C SER A 232 -7.22 -15.95 -8.08
N VAL A 233 -8.08 -16.30 -9.02
CA VAL A 233 -7.86 -17.35 -10.00
C VAL A 233 -8.06 -16.75 -11.38
N TRP A 234 -7.03 -16.90 -12.21
CA TRP A 234 -7.01 -16.33 -13.55
C TRP A 234 -7.03 -17.43 -14.60
N PRO A 235 -8.03 -17.42 -15.48
CA PRO A 235 -8.02 -18.13 -16.74
C PRO A 235 -6.80 -17.72 -17.58
N LEU A 236 -6.04 -18.68 -18.08
CA LEU A 236 -4.96 -18.46 -19.05
C LEU A 236 -5.45 -18.54 -20.49
N SER A 237 -6.66 -19.06 -20.69
CA SER A 237 -7.36 -19.11 -21.97
C SER A 237 -8.87 -19.01 -21.76
N GLY A 238 -9.62 -18.68 -22.81
CA GLY A 238 -11.08 -18.54 -22.76
C GLY A 238 -11.56 -17.10 -22.58
N PRO A 239 -12.83 -16.88 -22.19
CA PRO A 239 -13.51 -15.59 -22.30
C PRO A 239 -13.10 -14.55 -21.24
N GLY A 240 -12.05 -14.83 -20.46
CA GLY A 240 -11.38 -13.88 -19.56
C GLY A 240 -12.15 -13.55 -18.28
N GLY A 241 -11.47 -12.82 -17.38
CA GLY A 241 -12.01 -12.33 -16.09
C GLY A 241 -11.47 -13.09 -14.88
N MET A 242 -11.32 -12.38 -13.76
CA MET A 242 -10.85 -12.94 -12.48
C MET A 242 -11.97 -13.69 -11.76
N ILE A 243 -11.70 -14.93 -11.34
CA ILE A 243 -12.55 -15.67 -10.40
C ILE A 243 -11.99 -15.45 -8.99
N LEU A 244 -12.85 -15.17 -8.01
CA LEU A 244 -12.45 -14.90 -6.63
C LEU A 244 -13.00 -15.95 -5.67
N TYR A 245 -12.11 -16.46 -4.82
CA TYR A 245 -12.45 -17.29 -3.67
C TYR A 245 -12.18 -16.52 -2.38
N ALA A 246 -12.95 -16.80 -1.33
CA ALA A 246 -12.75 -16.26 0.00
C ALA A 246 -12.81 -17.34 1.10
N THR A 247 -12.13 -17.06 2.20
CA THR A 247 -12.14 -17.84 3.44
C THR A 247 -12.43 -16.94 4.63
N THR A 248 -13.10 -17.48 5.64
CA THR A 248 -13.38 -16.82 6.93
C THR A 248 -12.85 -17.61 8.12
N ASP A 249 -12.08 -18.67 7.88
CA ASP A 249 -11.55 -19.59 8.89
C ASP A 249 -10.02 -19.80 8.79
N GLY A 250 -9.33 -18.82 8.21
CA GLY A 250 -7.88 -18.83 8.11
C GLY A 250 -7.37 -19.79 7.05
N GLY A 251 -8.15 -20.02 5.99
CA GLY A 251 -7.78 -20.79 4.81
C GLY A 251 -8.06 -22.28 4.87
N ALA A 252 -8.83 -22.76 5.85
CA ALA A 252 -9.22 -24.17 5.96
C ALA A 252 -10.33 -24.52 4.96
N HIS A 253 -11.31 -23.62 4.81
CA HIS A 253 -12.38 -23.75 3.80
C HIS A 253 -12.44 -22.50 2.93
N TRP A 254 -12.74 -22.71 1.64
CA TRP A 254 -12.79 -21.66 0.62
C TRP A 254 -14.10 -21.75 -0.15
N SER A 255 -14.73 -20.60 -0.37
CA SER A 255 -15.95 -20.47 -1.16
C SER A 255 -15.67 -19.62 -2.39
N GLU A 256 -16.20 -20.02 -3.55
CA GLU A 256 -16.22 -19.21 -4.77
C GLU A 256 -17.25 -18.09 -4.61
N ILE A 257 -16.81 -16.83 -4.63
CA ILE A 257 -17.66 -15.67 -4.27
C ILE A 257 -17.90 -14.69 -5.43
N SER A 258 -17.01 -14.65 -6.42
CA SER A 258 -17.19 -13.81 -7.61
C SER A 258 -16.76 -14.56 -8.86
N VAL A 259 -17.70 -14.81 -9.78
CA VAL A 259 -17.46 -15.44 -11.08
C VAL A 259 -18.00 -14.52 -12.18
N PRO A 260 -17.17 -14.06 -13.14
CA PRO A 260 -17.60 -13.14 -14.18
C PRO A 260 -18.72 -13.69 -15.07
N ALA A 261 -19.52 -12.77 -15.65
CA ALA A 261 -20.63 -13.11 -16.55
C ALA A 261 -20.19 -13.84 -17.84
N SER A 262 -18.91 -13.80 -18.20
CA SER A 262 -18.32 -14.61 -19.29
C SER A 262 -18.40 -16.12 -19.07
N TYR A 263 -18.80 -16.57 -17.89
CA TYR A 263 -18.98 -17.99 -17.52
C TYR A 263 -20.46 -18.33 -17.27
N PRO A 264 -21.27 -18.50 -18.34
CA PRO A 264 -22.69 -18.83 -18.19
C PRO A 264 -22.91 -20.09 -17.36
N GLY A 265 -23.90 -20.05 -16.46
CA GLY A 265 -24.24 -21.16 -15.56
C GLY A 265 -23.41 -21.22 -14.27
N HIS A 266 -22.35 -20.44 -14.17
CA HIS A 266 -21.50 -20.33 -12.97
C HIS A 266 -21.31 -18.90 -12.47
N SER A 267 -21.65 -17.89 -13.29
CA SER A 267 -21.57 -16.48 -12.94
C SER A 267 -22.35 -16.15 -11.66
N THR A 268 -21.77 -15.31 -10.81
CA THR A 268 -22.45 -14.76 -9.64
C THR A 268 -23.03 -13.38 -9.94
N ALA A 269 -24.06 -12.97 -9.20
CA ALA A 269 -24.61 -11.62 -9.33
C ALA A 269 -23.58 -10.57 -8.90
N ASP A 270 -23.54 -9.43 -9.60
CA ASP A 270 -22.68 -8.28 -9.31
C ASP A 270 -21.18 -8.63 -9.17
N ALA A 271 -20.73 -9.69 -9.86
CA ALA A 271 -19.33 -10.07 -9.94
C ALA A 271 -18.48 -9.02 -10.67
N LEU A 272 -17.16 -9.12 -10.46
CA LEU A 272 -16.20 -8.44 -11.32
C LEU A 272 -16.47 -8.78 -12.80
N PRO A 273 -16.43 -7.80 -13.70
CA PRO A 273 -16.66 -8.03 -15.11
C PRO A 273 -15.52 -8.83 -15.74
N SER A 274 -15.81 -9.41 -16.89
CA SER A 274 -14.84 -10.11 -17.75
C SER A 274 -13.95 -9.10 -18.47
N ASP A 275 -13.10 -8.44 -17.69
CA ASP A 275 -12.27 -7.31 -18.12
C ASP A 275 -10.81 -7.56 -17.75
N CYS A 276 -9.91 -6.76 -18.33
CA CYS A 276 -8.48 -6.79 -18.04
C CYS A 276 -8.16 -6.02 -16.76
N LEU A 277 -8.56 -6.60 -15.63
CA LEU A 277 -8.39 -6.02 -14.30
C LEU A 277 -6.98 -6.26 -13.74
N GLY A 278 -6.56 -5.42 -12.81
CA GLY A 278 -5.23 -5.42 -12.23
C GLY A 278 -5.18 -6.17 -10.89
N GLY A 279 -4.20 -5.78 -10.08
CA GLY A 279 -4.07 -6.29 -8.71
C GLY A 279 -5.32 -6.03 -7.88
N ILE A 280 -5.58 -6.94 -6.94
CA ILE A 280 -6.67 -6.84 -5.97
C ILE A 280 -6.11 -6.54 -4.58
N SER A 281 -6.81 -5.73 -3.81
CA SER A 281 -6.45 -5.45 -2.43
C SER A 281 -7.68 -5.37 -1.53
N PHE A 282 -7.49 -5.86 -0.31
CA PHE A 282 -8.46 -5.78 0.77
C PHE A 282 -7.80 -5.11 1.96
N THR A 283 -8.59 -4.34 2.67
CA THR A 283 -8.14 -3.50 3.80
C THR A 283 -8.86 -3.84 5.09
N SER A 284 -9.92 -4.63 4.97
CA SER A 284 -10.69 -5.28 6.02
C SER A 284 -11.31 -6.54 5.43
N ASP A 285 -12.00 -7.31 6.26
CA ASP A 285 -12.85 -8.45 5.88
C ASP A 285 -13.97 -8.07 4.89
N ARG A 286 -14.26 -6.77 4.74
CA ARG A 286 -15.36 -6.25 3.94
C ARG A 286 -14.95 -5.37 2.78
N ASP A 287 -13.93 -4.57 2.96
CA ASP A 287 -13.61 -3.47 2.03
C ASP A 287 -12.40 -3.81 1.17
N GLY A 288 -12.62 -3.83 -0.14
CA GLY A 288 -11.60 -4.12 -1.13
C GLY A 288 -11.78 -3.34 -2.43
N TRP A 289 -10.72 -3.30 -3.22
CA TRP A 289 -10.67 -2.60 -4.51
C TRP A 289 -9.92 -3.42 -5.56
N VAL A 290 -10.32 -3.20 -6.81
CA VAL A 290 -9.68 -3.73 -8.01
C VAL A 290 -9.54 -2.60 -9.01
N GLY A 291 -8.36 -2.47 -9.60
CA GLY A 291 -8.06 -1.45 -10.59
C GLY A 291 -7.97 -2.01 -12.00
N ALA A 292 -7.64 -1.13 -12.94
CA ALA A 292 -7.24 -1.52 -14.28
C ALA A 292 -5.94 -2.34 -14.27
N GLY A 293 -5.84 -3.38 -15.11
CA GLY A 293 -4.67 -4.27 -15.18
C GLY A 293 -3.95 -4.30 -16.52
N CYS A 294 -4.64 -4.01 -17.61
CA CYS A 294 -3.98 -3.74 -18.88
C CYS A 294 -4.69 -2.66 -19.67
N SER A 295 -4.01 -2.20 -20.73
CA SER A 295 -4.35 -1.09 -21.64
C SER A 295 -5.70 -1.10 -22.33
N ARG A 296 -6.57 -2.04 -21.99
CA ARG A 296 -7.94 -2.11 -22.50
C ARG A 296 -8.99 -1.77 -21.45
N SER A 297 -8.59 -1.54 -20.20
CA SER A 297 -9.49 -1.15 -19.12
C SER A 297 -8.94 0.08 -18.40
N ASP A 298 -9.79 1.07 -18.17
CA ASP A 298 -9.60 2.22 -17.27
C ASP A 298 -10.50 2.10 -16.03
N ARG A 299 -11.09 0.91 -15.81
CA ARG A 299 -12.19 0.71 -14.87
C ARG A 299 -11.68 0.33 -13.49
N PHE A 300 -12.36 0.86 -12.48
CA PHE A 300 -12.07 0.64 -11.07
C PHE A 300 -13.30 0.11 -10.37
N PHE A 301 -13.10 -0.77 -9.39
CA PHE A 301 -14.19 -1.40 -8.64
C PHE A 301 -13.89 -1.36 -7.15
N ALA A 302 -14.95 -1.27 -6.35
CA ALA A 302 -14.92 -1.43 -4.92
C ALA A 302 -15.94 -2.47 -4.46
N THR A 303 -15.63 -3.10 -3.34
CA THR A 303 -16.53 -3.96 -2.60
C THR A 303 -16.60 -3.50 -1.14
N HIS A 304 -17.75 -3.69 -0.50
CA HIS A 304 -17.99 -3.43 0.92
C HIS A 304 -18.55 -4.65 1.66
N ASP A 305 -18.57 -5.80 0.99
CA ASP A 305 -19.10 -7.09 1.47
C ASP A 305 -18.09 -8.24 1.28
N GLY A 306 -16.80 -7.93 1.17
CA GLY A 306 -15.74 -8.93 1.10
C GLY A 306 -15.58 -9.54 -0.30
N GLY A 307 -15.99 -8.82 -1.35
CA GLY A 307 -15.81 -9.23 -2.74
C GLY A 307 -16.93 -10.10 -3.30
N VAL A 308 -18.07 -10.18 -2.61
CA VAL A 308 -19.27 -10.87 -3.09
C VAL A 308 -19.95 -10.04 -4.16
N SER A 309 -20.05 -8.72 -3.95
CA SER A 309 -20.51 -7.78 -4.95
C SER A 309 -19.49 -6.67 -5.20
N TRP A 310 -19.43 -6.22 -6.45
CA TRP A 310 -18.50 -5.19 -6.91
C TRP A 310 -19.25 -4.05 -7.58
N LYS A 311 -18.96 -2.84 -7.11
CA LYS A 311 -19.49 -1.61 -7.67
C LYS A 311 -18.39 -0.91 -8.46
N GLU A 312 -18.69 -0.57 -9.71
CA GLU A 312 -17.81 0.27 -10.52
C GLU A 312 -17.71 1.69 -9.93
N LEU A 313 -16.49 2.18 -9.86
CA LEU A 313 -16.15 3.51 -9.37
C LEU A 313 -15.86 4.46 -10.54
N PRO A 314 -16.05 5.78 -10.34
CA PRO A 314 -15.66 6.76 -11.35
C PRO A 314 -14.15 6.70 -11.65
N VAL A 315 -13.81 6.87 -12.92
CA VAL A 315 -12.41 7.01 -13.36
C VAL A 315 -11.86 8.36 -12.87
N PRO A 316 -10.66 8.39 -12.26
CA PRO A 316 -10.05 9.64 -11.84
C PRO A 316 -9.80 10.60 -13.02
N PRO A 317 -9.94 11.93 -12.85
CA PRO A 317 -10.09 12.87 -13.97
C PRO A 317 -8.93 12.97 -14.95
N ARG A 318 -7.71 12.57 -14.58
CA ARG A 318 -6.52 12.65 -15.45
C ARG A 318 -5.95 11.29 -15.87
N VAL A 319 -6.59 10.19 -15.51
CA VAL A 319 -6.17 8.87 -15.99
C VAL A 319 -6.15 8.91 -17.52
N ALA A 320 -4.95 8.82 -18.10
CA ALA A 320 -4.75 8.84 -19.53
C ALA A 320 -5.50 7.66 -20.16
N THR A 321 -6.25 7.92 -21.24
CA THR A 321 -6.93 6.86 -21.98
C THR A 321 -5.90 6.00 -22.72
N PHE A 322 -5.94 4.70 -22.43
CA PHE A 322 -4.96 3.74 -22.92
C PHE A 322 -5.16 3.43 -24.41
N THR A 323 -4.07 3.33 -25.16
CA THR A 323 -4.11 3.11 -26.63
C THR A 323 -3.71 1.70 -27.08
N GLY A 324 -3.60 0.75 -26.15
CA GLY A 324 -3.65 -0.69 -26.46
C GLY A 324 -2.36 -1.50 -26.34
N SER A 325 -1.30 -1.03 -25.67
CA SER A 325 -0.05 -1.81 -25.46
C SER A 325 0.53 -1.77 -24.03
N GLU A 326 -0.22 -1.22 -23.10
CA GLU A 326 0.22 -0.88 -21.74
C GLU A 326 -0.28 -1.92 -20.72
N TRP A 327 0.45 -2.07 -19.61
CA TRP A 327 0.15 -3.00 -18.53
C TRP A 327 0.30 -2.25 -17.22
N HIS A 328 -0.68 -2.39 -16.33
CA HIS A 328 -0.79 -1.52 -15.16
C HIS A 328 -0.88 -2.30 -13.86
N PHE A 329 -0.32 -1.65 -12.83
CA PHE A 329 -0.69 -1.70 -11.42
C PHE A 329 0.11 -2.63 -10.49
N GLU A 330 0.83 -1.98 -9.55
CA GLU A 330 1.06 -2.48 -8.19
C GLU A 330 0.62 -1.40 -7.18
N GLY A 331 -0.23 -1.79 -6.23
CA GLY A 331 -0.42 -1.09 -4.96
C GLY A 331 -1.71 -0.29 -4.80
N PHE A 332 -2.70 -0.90 -4.14
CA PHE A 332 -3.60 -0.14 -3.27
C PHE A 332 -2.91 -0.02 -1.91
N VAL A 333 -2.69 1.19 -1.42
CA VAL A 333 -2.24 1.40 -0.04
C VAL A 333 -3.36 2.07 0.74
N SER A 334 -3.89 1.40 1.78
CA SER A 334 -4.46 2.03 3.00
C SER A 334 -5.20 1.06 3.93
N ARG A 335 -5.04 1.21 5.25
CA ARG A 335 -6.09 1.56 6.26
C ARG A 335 -5.51 1.49 7.69
N PRO A 336 -6.07 2.16 8.74
CA PRO A 336 -7.51 2.43 8.95
C PRO A 336 -7.94 3.80 9.56
N ARG A 337 -9.24 4.11 9.36
CA ARG A 337 -10.08 5.23 9.86
C ARG A 337 -9.87 6.59 9.17
N GLY A 338 -10.46 6.75 7.98
CA GLY A 338 -10.59 8.07 7.33
C GLY A 338 -10.65 8.05 5.81
N GLY A 339 -10.31 6.93 5.17
CA GLY A 339 -10.30 6.79 3.72
C GLY A 339 -9.15 7.58 3.10
N ASN A 340 -8.13 6.86 2.64
CA ASN A 340 -7.26 7.34 1.57
C ASN A 340 -7.12 6.14 0.66
N LEU A 341 -7.41 6.27 -0.63
CA LEU A 341 -6.96 5.31 -1.63
C LEU A 341 -5.88 6.00 -2.41
N LEU A 342 -4.68 5.45 -2.30
CA LEU A 342 -3.51 5.91 -3.00
C LEU A 342 -3.22 4.96 -4.16
N PHE A 343 -3.09 5.50 -5.36
CA PHE A 343 -2.64 4.74 -6.52
C PHE A 343 -1.66 5.56 -7.35
N THR A 344 -0.78 4.85 -8.07
CA THR A 344 0.05 5.43 -9.12
C THR A 344 -0.37 4.89 -10.48
N VAL A 345 -0.79 5.80 -11.37
CA VAL A 345 -1.03 5.50 -12.79
C VAL A 345 0.22 5.84 -13.58
N VAL A 346 0.46 5.04 -14.60
CA VAL A 346 1.56 5.14 -15.56
C VAL A 346 0.94 5.43 -16.93
N GLY A 347 1.47 6.41 -17.66
CA GLY A 347 1.00 6.77 -19.02
C GLY A 347 1.71 6.02 -20.17
N PRO A 348 1.29 6.21 -21.44
CA PRO A 348 1.66 5.37 -22.57
C PRO A 348 3.15 5.31 -22.93
N ALA A 349 3.58 4.10 -23.29
CA ALA A 349 4.92 3.74 -23.78
C ALA A 349 5.22 4.22 -25.22
N ASN A 350 4.86 5.46 -25.57
CA ASN A 350 5.11 6.03 -26.91
C ASN A 350 6.58 6.50 -27.07
N GLY A 351 7.46 6.13 -26.14
CA GLY A 351 8.86 6.57 -26.12
C GLY A 351 9.08 8.01 -25.63
N VAL A 352 8.05 8.67 -25.06
CA VAL A 352 8.13 10.11 -24.69
C VAL A 352 7.97 10.40 -23.19
N GLY A 353 7.52 9.46 -22.35
CA GLY A 353 7.55 9.67 -20.89
C GLY A 353 6.59 8.76 -20.16
N VAL A 354 6.94 8.40 -18.93
CA VAL A 354 5.99 7.83 -17.97
C VAL A 354 5.48 8.98 -17.13
N ASP A 355 4.18 9.25 -17.20
CA ASP A 355 3.51 10.13 -16.23
C ASP A 355 3.18 9.29 -15.00
N HIS A 356 3.62 9.76 -13.83
CA HIS A 356 3.25 9.18 -12.55
C HIS A 356 2.20 10.06 -11.90
N GLU A 357 1.09 9.46 -11.49
CA GLU A 357 0.02 10.18 -10.81
C GLU A 357 -0.14 9.70 -9.37
N LEU A 358 -0.74 10.52 -8.53
CA LEU A 358 -1.08 10.17 -7.16
C LEU A 358 -2.44 10.73 -6.84
N TYR A 359 -3.30 9.95 -6.23
CA TYR A 359 -4.62 10.42 -5.82
C TYR A 359 -4.91 9.98 -4.40
N ALA A 360 -5.79 10.73 -3.73
CA ALA A 360 -6.38 10.37 -2.46
C ALA A 360 -7.90 10.32 -2.62
N SER A 361 -8.55 9.49 -1.81
CA SER A 361 -10.01 9.42 -1.73
C SER A 361 -10.46 9.22 -0.30
N ALA A 362 -11.28 10.14 0.20
CA ALA A 362 -11.85 10.09 1.54
C ALA A 362 -13.13 9.25 1.64
N ASP A 363 -13.74 8.91 0.49
CA ASP A 363 -15.04 8.25 0.39
C ASP A 363 -14.95 6.84 -0.23
N GLY A 364 -13.76 6.23 -0.21
CA GLY A 364 -13.56 4.86 -0.68
C GLY A 364 -13.56 4.71 -2.20
N GLY A 365 -13.21 5.78 -2.92
CA GLY A 365 -13.04 5.81 -4.37
C GLY A 365 -14.24 6.35 -5.14
N VAL A 366 -15.25 6.90 -4.44
CA VAL A 366 -16.39 7.57 -5.08
C VAL A 366 -15.95 8.91 -5.67
N SER A 367 -15.04 9.61 -5.01
CA SER A 367 -14.38 10.81 -5.53
C SER A 367 -12.87 10.76 -5.29
N TRP A 368 -12.13 11.40 -6.18
CA TRP A 368 -10.68 11.38 -6.23
C TRP A 368 -10.11 12.80 -6.19
N MET A 369 -9.08 13.00 -5.39
CA MET A 369 -8.32 14.24 -5.32
C MET A 369 -6.87 13.96 -5.71
N GLU A 370 -6.41 14.57 -6.79
CA GLU A 370 -5.02 14.50 -7.24
C GLU A 370 -4.08 15.05 -6.15
N ARG A 371 -2.94 14.37 -5.97
CA ARG A 371 -1.85 14.75 -5.09
C ARG A 371 -0.62 15.07 -5.92
N PRO A 372 0.02 16.24 -5.70
CA PRO A 372 1.25 16.54 -6.41
C PRO A 372 2.33 15.55 -5.98
N LEU A 373 3.11 15.09 -6.95
CA LEU A 373 4.32 14.31 -6.67
C LEU A 373 5.57 15.21 -6.77
N PRO A 374 6.68 14.86 -6.09
CA PRO A 374 7.93 15.59 -6.22
C PRO A 374 8.42 15.64 -7.67
N GLN A 375 9.00 16.75 -8.12
CA GLN A 375 9.63 16.80 -9.44
C GLN A 375 10.87 15.91 -9.49
N GLY A 376 11.04 15.16 -10.57
CA GLY A 376 12.23 14.34 -10.81
C GLY A 376 11.97 13.13 -11.69
N ARG A 377 13.01 12.31 -11.90
CA ARG A 377 12.87 11.03 -12.61
C ARG A 377 12.48 9.94 -11.62
N TYR A 378 11.35 9.33 -11.91
CA TYR A 378 10.87 8.14 -11.23
C TYR A 378 11.57 6.92 -11.83
N ALA A 379 11.82 5.90 -11.00
CA ALA A 379 12.43 4.68 -11.47
C ALA A 379 11.43 3.94 -12.38
N PRO A 380 11.74 3.74 -13.68
CA PRO A 380 10.87 2.99 -14.56
C PRO A 380 10.92 1.51 -14.17
N GLY A 381 9.81 0.99 -13.69
CA GLY A 381 9.56 -0.39 -13.37
C GLY A 381 9.39 -1.23 -14.64
N MET A 382 9.12 -2.52 -14.43
CA MET A 382 8.77 -3.40 -15.55
C MET A 382 7.55 -2.84 -16.27
N MET A 383 7.61 -2.85 -17.60
CA MET A 383 6.47 -2.44 -18.44
C MET A 383 6.01 -0.99 -18.19
N GLY A 384 6.90 -0.13 -17.69
CA GLY A 384 6.64 1.30 -17.48
C GLY A 384 6.14 1.66 -16.08
N SER A 385 5.93 0.71 -15.17
CA SER A 385 5.43 0.97 -13.80
C SER A 385 6.41 1.80 -12.93
N LEU A 386 6.09 2.05 -11.65
CA LEU A 386 7.16 2.42 -10.70
C LEU A 386 7.98 1.19 -10.36
N SER A 387 9.31 1.28 -10.40
CA SER A 387 10.17 0.16 -9.93
C SER A 387 10.02 -0.09 -8.43
N ILE A 388 9.66 0.93 -7.65
CA ILE A 388 9.49 0.86 -6.21
C ILE A 388 8.19 1.59 -5.82
N PRO A 389 7.19 0.89 -5.26
CA PRO A 389 5.96 1.52 -4.84
C PRO A 389 6.20 2.44 -3.62
N PRO A 390 5.39 3.50 -3.44
CA PRO A 390 5.47 4.31 -2.25
C PRO A 390 5.00 3.54 -1.00
N SER A 391 5.60 3.84 0.16
CA SER A 391 5.17 3.31 1.46
C SER A 391 4.32 4.36 2.17
N PHE A 392 3.14 4.01 2.69
CA PHE A 392 2.28 4.95 3.42
C PHE A 392 1.73 4.35 4.71
N ILE A 393 1.64 5.19 5.75
CA ILE A 393 1.11 4.87 7.06
C ILE A 393 0.29 6.06 7.56
N GLY A 394 -1.04 5.94 7.46
CA GLY A 394 -1.94 7.06 7.71
C GLY A 394 -1.67 8.20 6.75
N ASN A 395 -1.36 9.39 7.29
CA ASN A 395 -0.99 10.57 6.50
C ASN A 395 0.51 10.66 6.22
N CYS A 396 1.33 9.83 6.86
CA CYS A 396 2.76 9.77 6.58
C CYS A 396 3.00 8.90 5.35
N GLY A 397 3.87 9.35 4.45
CA GLY A 397 4.19 8.62 3.23
C GLY A 397 5.60 8.87 2.75
N TRP A 398 6.18 7.89 2.08
CA TRP A 398 7.53 7.93 1.55
C TRP A 398 7.54 7.52 0.09
N ILE A 399 8.28 8.26 -0.72
CA ILE A 399 8.48 7.97 -2.14
C ILE A 399 9.94 8.22 -2.53
N LEU A 400 10.47 7.38 -3.43
CA LEU A 400 11.82 7.51 -3.93
C LEU A 400 11.82 8.11 -5.34
N ILE A 401 12.49 9.26 -5.51
CA ILE A 401 12.59 10.00 -6.77
C ILE A 401 14.04 10.40 -7.01
N ASP A 402 14.61 10.12 -8.18
CA ASP A 402 16.02 10.38 -8.50
C ASP A 402 17.01 9.81 -7.47
N GLY A 403 16.64 8.69 -6.83
CA GLY A 403 17.41 8.08 -5.73
C GLY A 403 17.38 8.85 -4.41
N ALA A 404 16.61 9.94 -4.32
CA ALA A 404 16.33 10.68 -3.09
C ALA A 404 15.00 10.23 -2.47
N LEU A 405 14.97 10.13 -1.15
CA LEU A 405 13.76 9.80 -0.41
C LEU A 405 13.01 11.09 -0.05
N TYR A 406 11.73 11.14 -0.36
CA TYR A 406 10.80 12.20 0.01
C TYR A 406 9.79 11.68 1.02
N LEU A 407 9.42 12.54 1.97
CA LEU A 407 8.42 12.29 3.01
C LEU A 407 7.29 13.29 2.88
N THR A 408 6.07 12.81 3.08
CA THR A 408 4.88 13.60 3.35
C THR A 408 4.36 13.24 4.74
N ASP A 409 3.82 14.21 5.46
CA ASP A 409 3.06 14.01 6.71
C ASP A 409 1.58 14.46 6.56
N ASP A 410 1.19 14.84 5.34
CA ASP A 410 -0.11 15.41 4.98
C ASP A 410 -0.80 14.64 3.84
N ALA A 411 -0.55 13.34 3.75
CA ALA A 411 -1.13 12.42 2.75
C ALA A 411 -0.87 12.86 1.30
N GLY A 412 0.35 13.30 1.03
CA GLY A 412 0.84 13.67 -0.31
C GLY A 412 0.42 15.06 -0.77
N VAL A 413 -0.10 15.93 0.11
CA VAL A 413 -0.37 17.34 -0.25
C VAL A 413 0.95 18.08 -0.47
N SER A 414 1.96 17.81 0.36
CA SER A 414 3.30 18.34 0.23
C SER A 414 4.36 17.29 0.54
N TRP A 415 5.53 17.48 -0.06
CA TRP A 415 6.66 16.55 0.05
C TRP A 415 7.93 17.29 0.45
N GLN A 416 8.66 16.70 1.39
CA GLN A 416 9.95 17.18 1.86
C GLN A 416 11.02 16.15 1.50
N LYS A 417 12.11 16.62 0.88
CA LYS A 417 13.28 15.78 0.61
C LYS A 417 13.99 15.46 1.91
N VAL A 418 14.05 14.19 2.28
CA VAL A 418 14.57 13.71 3.57
C VAL A 418 16.04 13.31 3.48
N ALA A 419 16.39 12.55 2.44
CA ALA A 419 17.76 12.11 2.16
C ALA A 419 18.11 12.40 0.70
N ALA A 420 19.24 13.07 0.45
CA ALA A 420 19.62 13.48 -0.90
C ALA A 420 19.98 12.31 -1.82
N ARG A 421 20.53 11.24 -1.24
CA ARG A 421 20.68 9.88 -1.77
C ARG A 421 20.75 8.98 -0.54
N LEU A 422 20.25 7.75 -0.58
CA LEU A 422 20.58 6.74 0.43
C LEU A 422 22.12 6.63 0.47
N THR A 423 22.76 7.36 1.38
CA THR A 423 24.18 7.75 1.22
C THR A 423 25.08 6.52 1.22
N GLY A 424 25.80 6.32 0.11
CA GLY A 424 26.78 5.24 -0.06
C GLY A 424 26.24 3.90 -0.59
N TRP A 425 24.94 3.83 -0.91
CA TRP A 425 24.29 2.63 -1.44
C TRP A 425 23.83 2.87 -2.88
N GLU A 426 23.96 1.85 -3.72
CA GLU A 426 23.61 1.90 -5.14
C GLU A 426 22.25 1.23 -5.34
N ASN A 427 21.42 1.71 -6.26
CA ASN A 427 20.20 1.04 -6.71
C ASN A 427 19.31 0.49 -5.56
N PRO A 428 18.63 1.36 -4.78
CA PRO A 428 17.57 0.89 -3.90
C PRO A 428 16.54 0.09 -4.72
N ALA A 429 16.08 -1.01 -4.13
CA ALA A 429 15.16 -1.95 -4.78
C ALA A 429 13.80 -2.00 -4.09
N GLU A 430 13.77 -1.79 -2.78
CA GLU A 430 12.54 -1.81 -1.99
C GLU A 430 12.72 -0.97 -0.72
N PHE A 431 11.65 -0.36 -0.23
CA PHE A 431 11.61 0.17 1.13
C PHE A 431 10.21 0.03 1.74
N GLN A 432 10.18 -0.11 3.05
CA GLN A 432 8.95 -0.20 3.84
C GLN A 432 9.12 0.56 5.14
N PHE A 433 8.13 1.38 5.51
CA PHE A 433 8.05 1.97 6.85
C PHE A 433 6.95 1.26 7.65
N VAL A 434 7.19 1.07 8.96
CA VAL A 434 6.20 0.48 9.90
C VAL A 434 5.61 1.52 10.85
N ASP A 435 6.28 2.68 10.97
CA ASP A 435 5.75 3.88 11.61
C ASP A 435 6.41 5.14 10.98
N ALA A 436 6.03 6.33 11.47
CA ALA A 436 6.53 7.64 11.00
C ALA A 436 8.07 7.83 11.09
N SER A 437 8.77 6.99 11.85
CA SER A 437 10.19 7.09 12.14
C SER A 437 11.00 5.87 11.68
N THR A 438 10.42 4.69 11.71
CA THR A 438 11.14 3.42 11.52
C THR A 438 10.78 2.79 10.19
N GLY A 439 11.81 2.52 9.39
CA GLY A 439 11.67 1.85 8.12
C GLY A 439 12.92 1.08 7.72
N TRP A 440 12.76 0.19 6.75
CA TRP A 440 13.80 -0.63 6.17
C TRP A 440 13.89 -0.37 4.67
N ALA A 441 15.09 -0.53 4.13
CA ALA A 441 15.33 -0.43 2.70
C ALA A 441 16.32 -1.51 2.27
N MET A 442 16.04 -2.12 1.12
CA MET A 442 16.98 -2.98 0.41
C MET A 442 17.67 -2.17 -0.67
N ALA A 443 18.99 -2.23 -0.70
CA ALA A 443 19.79 -1.52 -1.68
C ALA A 443 21.01 -2.35 -2.11
N GLY A 444 21.46 -2.10 -3.32
CA GLY A 444 22.78 -2.53 -3.78
C GLY A 444 23.89 -1.88 -2.95
N ALA A 445 24.98 -2.62 -2.83
CA ALA A 445 26.15 -2.29 -2.03
C ALA A 445 27.42 -2.48 -2.87
N PRO A 446 28.52 -1.76 -2.57
CA PRO A 446 29.77 -1.90 -3.30
C PRO A 446 30.20 -3.36 -3.48
N GLY A 447 30.70 -3.70 -4.67
CA GLY A 447 31.09 -5.07 -5.02
C GLY A 447 29.93 -5.97 -5.45
N GLY A 448 28.82 -5.40 -5.94
CA GLY A 448 27.67 -6.17 -6.45
C GLY A 448 26.86 -6.88 -5.36
N LYS A 449 27.00 -6.44 -4.11
CA LYS A 449 26.34 -7.04 -2.95
C LYS A 449 24.97 -6.40 -2.72
N ILE A 450 24.15 -7.03 -1.88
CA ILE A 450 22.88 -6.48 -1.42
C ILE A 450 22.99 -6.19 0.08
N ALA A 451 22.38 -5.11 0.55
CA ALA A 451 22.32 -4.74 1.96
C ALA A 451 20.91 -4.40 2.41
N LEU A 452 20.61 -4.78 3.65
CA LEU A 452 19.44 -4.33 4.38
C LEU A 452 19.82 -3.16 5.27
N LEU A 453 19.11 -2.06 5.10
CA LEU A 453 19.28 -0.82 5.85
C LEU A 453 18.08 -0.59 6.76
N LYS A 454 18.31 0.03 7.92
CA LYS A 454 17.26 0.49 8.84
C LYS A 454 17.40 1.98 9.12
N SER A 455 16.29 2.69 9.08
CA SER A 455 16.13 4.05 9.58
C SER A 455 15.34 4.05 10.89
N SER A 456 15.57 5.05 11.74
CA SER A 456 14.80 5.29 12.96
C SER A 456 14.50 6.78 13.16
N ASP A 457 14.58 7.56 12.07
CA ASP A 457 14.37 9.01 12.03
C ASP A 457 13.59 9.47 10.78
N GLY A 458 12.75 8.58 10.24
CA GLY A 458 11.86 8.84 9.10
C GLY A 458 12.57 8.81 7.75
N GLY A 459 13.72 8.13 7.67
CA GLY A 459 14.52 7.99 6.45
C GLY A 459 15.61 9.05 6.29
N ARG A 460 15.92 9.84 7.32
CA ARG A 460 17.00 10.87 7.30
C ARG A 460 18.37 10.22 7.39
N THR A 461 18.52 9.21 8.22
CA THR A 461 19.72 8.40 8.33
C THR A 461 19.39 6.91 8.22
N TRP A 462 20.36 6.14 7.73
CA TRP A 462 20.24 4.73 7.46
C TRP A 462 21.46 3.99 8.00
N THR A 463 21.22 2.86 8.68
CA THR A 463 22.25 2.01 9.28
C THR A 463 22.13 0.60 8.71
N GLN A 464 23.25 0.04 8.23
CA GLN A 464 23.28 -1.33 7.71
C GLN A 464 22.98 -2.33 8.83
N GLN A 465 21.97 -3.19 8.63
CA GLN A 465 21.66 -4.31 9.54
C GLN A 465 22.28 -5.61 9.03
N TRP A 466 22.29 -5.81 7.72
CA TRP A 466 22.78 -7.03 7.08
C TRP A 466 23.35 -6.73 5.69
N ARG A 467 24.24 -7.60 5.21
CA ARG A 467 24.80 -7.57 3.86
C ARG A 467 25.04 -8.98 3.34
N SER A 468 24.80 -9.20 2.05
CA SER A 468 25.11 -10.45 1.38
C SER A 468 26.61 -10.75 1.45
N GLN A 469 26.95 -12.04 1.55
CA GLN A 469 28.35 -12.48 1.56
C GLN A 469 29.02 -12.34 0.21
#